data_AF-A0A968KI50-F1
#
_entry.id   AF-A0A968KI50-F1
#
_cell.length_a   1.000
_cell.length_b   1.000
_cell.length_c   1.000
_cell.angle_alpha   90.00
_cell.angle_beta   90.00
_cell.angle_gamma   90.00
#
_symmetry.space_group_name_H-M   'P 1'
#
loop_
_entity.id
_entity.type
_entity.pdbx_description
1 polymer ?
#
loop_
_entity_poly.entity_id
_entity_poly.type
_entity_poly.pdbx_seq_one_letter_code
_entity_poly.pdbx_strand_id
1 'polypeptide(L)'
;LCFYFIKILLLWLERPFPGDFNELTFITPTEPFFTNMKVAFMGSLFISMPLILYHVWFFISPGLKVKEKKITMMFVFFGTLFFVFGGVFCYYFVLPLGLRFLLNYGVEYWKMQVTIGFYFSFIVKMILAFAFAFQTPLIMVLLTKAGAINTIKMRMYRKWAFLGAFALSSVLTPPDIITQVLLGFPLYFLYEFGVIVSAFFEDPKQREEVIRRIQLEREMKKAKKEAASKVTSIKKKIKKSGKTKKDDKAQKKSG
;
A
#
# COMPACT_ATOMS: atom_id res chain seq x y z
N LEU A 1 0.04 -20.73 -22.07
CA LEU A 1 0.97 -19.91 -22.88
C LEU A 1 2.32 -19.67 -22.17
N CYS A 2 2.37 -18.98 -21.02
CA CYS A 2 3.66 -18.64 -20.37
C CYS A 2 4.48 -19.84 -19.90
N PHE A 3 3.85 -20.95 -19.51
CA PHE A 3 4.56 -22.18 -19.16
C PHE A 3 5.33 -22.77 -20.34
N TYR A 4 4.82 -22.61 -21.57
CA TYR A 4 5.51 -23.06 -22.78
C TYR A 4 6.77 -22.24 -23.05
N PHE A 5 6.71 -20.92 -22.82
CA PHE A 5 7.83 -19.99 -22.99
C PHE A 5 8.68 -19.81 -21.71
N ILE A 6 8.62 -20.76 -20.77
CA ILE A 6 9.24 -20.61 -19.46
C ILE A 6 10.76 -20.44 -19.54
N LYS A 7 11.42 -21.13 -20.49
CA LYS A 7 12.88 -21.03 -20.68
C LYS A 7 13.32 -19.59 -20.96
N ILE A 8 12.58 -18.88 -21.81
CA ILE A 8 12.87 -17.48 -22.14
C ILE A 8 12.65 -16.58 -20.93
N LEU A 9 11.58 -16.81 -20.16
CA LEU A 9 11.31 -16.05 -18.95
C LEU A 9 12.37 -16.27 -17.87
N LEU A 10 12.81 -17.52 -17.67
CA LEU A 10 13.86 -17.84 -16.69
C LEU A 10 15.18 -17.19 -17.07
N LEU A 11 15.63 -17.35 -18.33
CA LEU A 11 16.85 -16.74 -18.83
C LEU A 11 16.82 -15.22 -18.75
N TRP A 12 15.65 -14.62 -18.97
CA TRP A 12 15.48 -13.19 -18.80
C TRP A 12 15.61 -12.80 -17.32
N LEU A 13 14.93 -13.52 -16.41
CA LEU A 13 14.92 -13.21 -14.98
C LEU A 13 16.23 -13.53 -14.24
N GLU A 14 17.08 -14.35 -14.83
CA GLU A 14 18.41 -14.70 -14.29
C GLU A 14 19.43 -13.57 -14.50
N ARG A 15 19.30 -12.75 -15.55
CA ARG A 15 20.27 -11.71 -15.91
C ARG A 15 20.65 -10.71 -14.80
N PRO A 16 19.76 -10.29 -13.87
CA PRO A 16 20.14 -9.39 -12.78
C PRO A 16 21.07 -10.04 -11.74
N PHE A 17 21.24 -11.36 -11.77
CA PHE A 17 22.16 -12.07 -10.91
C PHE A 17 23.61 -11.71 -11.30
N PRO A 18 24.45 -11.26 -10.36
CA PRO A 18 25.84 -10.93 -10.67
C PRO A 18 26.59 -12.23 -11.02
N GLY A 19 27.25 -12.25 -12.18
CA GLY A 19 28.02 -13.41 -12.66
C GLY A 19 29.25 -13.76 -11.80
N ASP A 20 29.56 -12.93 -10.80
CA ASP A 20 30.66 -13.15 -9.85
C ASP A 20 30.34 -14.20 -8.78
N PHE A 21 29.06 -14.54 -8.59
CA PHE A 21 28.62 -15.55 -7.63
C PHE A 21 28.42 -16.92 -8.30
N ASN A 22 28.71 -17.99 -7.55
CA ASN A 22 28.52 -19.37 -8.01
C ASN A 22 27.13 -19.58 -8.63
N GLU A 23 27.08 -20.43 -9.66
CA GLU A 23 25.86 -20.83 -10.37
C GLU A 23 24.72 -21.16 -9.40
N LEU A 24 23.49 -20.80 -9.79
CA LEU A 24 22.31 -21.07 -8.99
C LEU A 24 22.13 -22.58 -8.77
N THR A 25 22.13 -23.01 -7.51
CA THR A 25 21.96 -24.42 -7.14
C THR A 25 20.52 -24.71 -6.74
N PHE A 26 20.13 -25.99 -6.74
CA PHE A 26 18.88 -26.43 -6.14
C PHE A 26 19.19 -27.47 -5.08
N ILE A 27 18.49 -27.39 -3.94
CA ILE A 27 18.71 -28.31 -2.82
C ILE A 27 17.66 -29.42 -2.84
N THR A 28 16.42 -29.06 -3.18
CA THR A 28 15.29 -29.97 -3.24
C THR A 28 14.93 -30.31 -4.69
N PRO A 29 14.61 -31.58 -5.03
CA PRO A 29 14.24 -31.95 -6.40
C PRO A 29 12.96 -31.26 -6.91
N THR A 30 12.10 -30.78 -6.00
CA THR A 30 10.84 -30.10 -6.34
C THR A 30 11.01 -28.60 -6.63
N GLU A 31 12.16 -28.00 -6.27
CA GLU A 31 12.39 -26.55 -6.42
C GLU A 31 12.24 -26.04 -7.86
N PRO A 32 12.83 -26.68 -8.89
CA PRO A 32 12.70 -26.21 -10.27
C PRO A 32 11.24 -26.21 -10.75
N PHE A 33 10.47 -27.23 -10.37
CA PHE A 33 9.05 -27.33 -10.74
C PHE A 33 8.22 -26.17 -10.18
N PHE A 34 8.32 -25.92 -8.87
CA PHE A 34 7.59 -24.80 -8.24
C PHE A 34 8.08 -23.43 -8.72
N THR A 35 9.36 -23.31 -9.04
CA THR A 35 9.93 -22.09 -9.62
C THR A 35 9.32 -21.79 -10.99
N ASN A 36 9.29 -22.79 -11.87
CA ASN A 36 8.68 -22.67 -13.20
C ASN A 36 7.20 -22.26 -13.11
N MET A 37 6.47 -22.86 -12.17
CA MET A 37 5.06 -22.52 -11.96
C MET A 37 4.88 -21.07 -11.49
N LYS A 38 5.69 -20.58 -10.54
CA LYS A 38 5.63 -19.20 -10.05
C LYS A 38 5.94 -18.17 -11.14
N VAL A 39 6.98 -18.43 -11.94
CA VAL A 39 7.39 -17.54 -13.04
C VAL A 39 6.35 -17.54 -14.17
N ALA A 40 5.82 -18.71 -14.52
CA ALA A 40 4.74 -18.82 -15.50
C ALA A 40 3.48 -18.09 -15.03
N PHE A 41 3.13 -18.21 -13.74
CA PHE A 41 2.01 -17.49 -13.13
C PHE A 41 2.21 -15.97 -13.24
N MET A 42 3.37 -15.46 -12.84
CA MET A 42 3.73 -14.05 -13.00
C MET A 42 3.56 -13.60 -14.45
N GLY A 43 4.16 -14.29 -15.42
CA GLY A 43 4.05 -13.92 -16.84
C GLY A 43 2.59 -13.91 -17.32
N SER A 44 1.79 -14.89 -16.91
CA SER A 44 0.38 -14.98 -17.29
C SER A 44 -0.45 -13.84 -16.73
N LEU A 45 -0.08 -13.34 -15.54
CA LEU A 45 -0.73 -12.22 -14.90
C LEU A 45 -0.48 -10.93 -15.72
N PHE A 46 0.77 -10.67 -16.13
CA PHE A 46 1.11 -9.52 -16.97
C PHE A 46 0.34 -9.51 -18.30
N ILE A 47 0.20 -10.66 -18.95
CA ILE A 47 -0.58 -10.77 -20.20
C ILE A 47 -2.08 -10.54 -19.93
N SER A 48 -2.58 -11.02 -18.80
CA SER A 48 -4.01 -10.92 -18.45
C SER A 48 -4.41 -9.54 -17.90
N MET A 49 -3.45 -8.67 -17.54
CA MET A 49 -3.74 -7.39 -16.89
C MET A 49 -4.71 -6.46 -17.64
N PRO A 50 -4.65 -6.30 -18.97
CA PRO A 50 -5.62 -5.48 -19.70
C PRO A 50 -7.06 -5.94 -19.47
N LEU A 51 -7.29 -7.26 -19.46
CA LEU A 51 -8.60 -7.85 -19.23
C LEU A 51 -9.04 -7.68 -17.78
N ILE A 52 -8.14 -7.89 -16.82
CA ILE A 52 -8.42 -7.69 -15.39
C ILE A 52 -8.84 -6.23 -15.14
N LEU A 53 -8.09 -5.27 -15.66
CA LEU A 53 -8.39 -3.84 -15.52
C LEU A 53 -9.69 -3.45 -16.21
N TYR A 54 -10.01 -4.06 -17.36
CA TYR A 54 -11.30 -3.87 -18.02
C TYR A 54 -12.47 -4.32 -17.14
N HIS A 55 -12.38 -5.51 -16.53
CA HIS A 55 -13.41 -6.00 -15.61
C HIS A 55 -13.53 -5.19 -14.33
N VAL A 56 -12.39 -4.78 -13.75
CA VAL A 56 -12.35 -3.89 -12.58
C VAL A 56 -13.02 -2.55 -12.90
N TRP A 57 -12.72 -1.97 -14.07
CA TRP A 57 -13.38 -0.74 -14.49
C TRP A 57 -14.87 -0.95 -14.71
N PHE A 58 -15.30 -2.04 -15.34
CA PHE A 58 -16.73 -2.31 -15.54
C PHE A 58 -17.50 -2.33 -14.22
N PHE A 59 -16.91 -2.93 -13.17
CA PHE A 59 -17.48 -2.94 -11.82
C PHE A 59 -17.55 -1.55 -11.17
N ILE A 60 -16.59 -0.67 -11.43
CA ILE A 60 -16.54 0.69 -10.86
C ILE A 60 -17.41 1.69 -11.65
N SER A 61 -17.50 1.50 -12.96
CA SER A 61 -18.23 2.38 -13.89
C SER A 61 -19.68 2.71 -13.50
N PRO A 62 -20.50 1.83 -12.90
CA PRO A 62 -21.85 2.21 -12.44
C PRO A 62 -21.85 3.30 -11.35
N GLY A 63 -20.75 3.48 -10.62
CA GLY A 63 -20.61 4.55 -9.61
C GLY A 63 -20.20 5.91 -10.17
N LEU A 64 -19.87 6.01 -11.48
CA LEU A 64 -19.41 7.24 -12.12
C LEU A 64 -20.51 7.93 -12.94
N LYS A 65 -20.36 9.25 -13.14
CA LYS A 65 -21.29 10.05 -13.95
C LYS A 65 -21.31 9.55 -15.40
N VAL A 66 -22.47 9.61 -16.06
CA VAL A 66 -22.69 9.11 -17.44
C VAL A 66 -21.68 9.68 -18.45
N LYS A 67 -21.27 10.94 -18.29
CA LYS A 67 -20.26 11.60 -19.16
C LYS A 67 -18.84 11.04 -18.98
N GLU A 68 -18.54 10.41 -17.85
CA GLU A 68 -17.21 9.89 -17.51
C GLU A 68 -17.00 8.44 -17.93
N LYS A 69 -18.09 7.71 -18.22
CA LYS A 69 -18.07 6.33 -18.69
C LYS A 69 -17.30 6.15 -20.01
N LYS A 70 -17.17 7.22 -20.83
CA LYS A 70 -16.44 7.18 -22.11
C LYS A 70 -14.91 7.12 -21.95
N ILE A 71 -14.37 7.38 -20.75
CA ILE A 71 -12.91 7.37 -20.47
C ILE A 71 -12.36 5.94 -20.25
N THR A 72 -13.21 4.91 -20.32
CA THR A 72 -12.89 3.50 -20.11
C THR A 72 -11.61 3.03 -20.82
N MET A 73 -11.49 3.28 -22.13
CA MET A 73 -10.38 2.74 -22.92
C MET A 73 -9.03 3.36 -22.52
N MET A 74 -9.02 4.68 -22.27
CA MET A 74 -7.82 5.40 -21.86
C MET A 74 -7.34 4.93 -20.49
N PHE A 75 -8.28 4.67 -19.58
CA PHE A 75 -7.99 4.14 -18.25
C PHE A 75 -7.34 2.75 -18.30
N VAL A 76 -7.92 1.81 -19.05
CA VAL A 76 -7.39 0.44 -19.16
C VAL A 76 -6.00 0.45 -19.83
N PHE A 77 -5.83 1.28 -20.85
CA PHE A 77 -4.55 1.44 -21.54
C PHE A 77 -3.46 1.99 -20.61
N PHE A 78 -3.68 3.14 -19.95
CA PHE A 78 -2.71 3.69 -19.02
C PHE A 78 -2.51 2.80 -17.79
N GLY A 79 -3.55 2.15 -17.29
CA GLY A 79 -3.41 1.23 -16.17
C GLY A 79 -2.54 0.03 -16.50
N THR A 80 -2.70 -0.55 -17.69
CA THR A 80 -1.84 -1.62 -18.18
C THR A 80 -0.41 -1.12 -18.36
N LEU A 81 -0.24 0.07 -18.95
CA LEU A 81 1.08 0.68 -19.14
C LEU A 81 1.78 0.89 -17.79
N PHE A 82 1.07 1.40 -16.78
CA PHE A 82 1.59 1.58 -15.43
C PHE A 82 1.95 0.24 -14.78
N PHE A 83 1.16 -0.81 -14.99
CA PHE A 83 1.47 -2.15 -14.48
C PHE A 83 2.77 -2.69 -15.06
N VAL A 84 2.88 -2.66 -16.39
CA VAL A 84 4.09 -3.10 -17.10
C VAL A 84 5.28 -2.26 -16.69
N PHE A 85 5.11 -0.93 -16.64
CA PHE A 85 6.16 -0.01 -16.19
C PHE A 85 6.60 -0.30 -14.75
N GLY A 86 5.68 -0.63 -13.84
CA GLY A 86 6.03 -1.02 -12.48
C GLY A 86 6.86 -2.31 -12.40
N GLY A 87 6.52 -3.30 -13.22
CA GLY A 87 7.32 -4.52 -13.34
C GLY A 87 8.72 -4.27 -13.92
N VAL A 88 8.79 -3.46 -14.97
CA VAL A 88 10.06 -3.05 -15.61
C VAL A 88 10.91 -2.22 -14.65
N PHE A 89 10.32 -1.26 -13.94
CA PHE A 89 10.99 -0.43 -12.94
C PHE A 89 11.58 -1.30 -11.82
N CYS A 90 10.80 -2.25 -11.32
CA CYS A 90 11.28 -3.19 -10.32
C CYS A 90 12.48 -3.99 -10.84
N TYR A 91 12.35 -4.54 -12.05
CA TYR A 91 13.38 -5.39 -12.65
C TYR A 91 14.71 -4.66 -12.90
N TYR A 92 14.68 -3.42 -13.40
CA TYR A 92 15.90 -2.69 -13.77
C TYR A 92 16.49 -1.81 -12.67
N PHE A 93 15.70 -1.30 -11.73
CA PHE A 93 16.20 -0.39 -10.70
C PHE A 93 16.23 -1.05 -9.33
N VAL A 94 15.14 -1.71 -8.95
CA VAL A 94 14.93 -2.18 -7.58
C VAL A 94 15.67 -3.48 -7.32
N LEU A 95 15.53 -4.47 -8.21
CA LEU A 95 16.20 -5.77 -8.10
C LEU A 95 17.73 -5.65 -8.03
N PRO A 96 18.44 -4.98 -8.96
CA PRO A 96 19.90 -4.93 -8.89
C PRO A 96 20.39 -4.21 -7.63
N LEU A 97 19.66 -3.20 -7.15
CA LEU A 97 20.03 -2.49 -5.93
C LEU A 97 19.85 -3.38 -4.68
N GLY A 98 18.73 -4.10 -4.61
CA GLY A 98 18.46 -5.06 -3.52
C GLY A 98 19.43 -6.26 -3.54
N LEU A 99 19.66 -6.86 -4.71
CA LEU A 99 20.58 -7.98 -4.88
C LEU A 99 22.03 -7.58 -4.59
N ARG A 100 22.49 -6.41 -5.07
CA ARG A 100 23.85 -5.93 -4.74
C ARG A 100 24.05 -5.79 -3.25
N PHE A 101 23.08 -5.25 -2.53
CA PHE A 101 23.17 -5.15 -1.08
C PHE A 101 23.20 -6.54 -0.43
N LEU A 102 22.24 -7.40 -0.76
CA LEU A 102 22.08 -8.70 -0.11
C LEU A 102 23.26 -9.64 -0.40
N LEU A 103 23.80 -9.56 -1.62
CA LEU A 103 24.87 -10.44 -2.07
C LEU A 103 26.26 -9.97 -1.63
N ASN A 104 26.49 -8.68 -1.42
CA ASN A 104 27.76 -8.18 -0.88
C ASN A 104 27.79 -8.20 0.65
N TYR A 105 26.67 -8.49 1.30
CA TYR A 105 26.60 -8.53 2.75
C TYR A 105 27.19 -9.84 3.30
N GLY A 106 28.31 -9.75 4.03
CA GLY A 106 28.91 -10.89 4.73
C GLY A 106 29.87 -11.76 3.90
N VAL A 107 30.20 -11.34 2.67
CA VAL A 107 31.14 -12.07 1.78
C VAL A 107 32.58 -12.12 2.30
N GLU A 108 32.95 -11.25 3.24
CA GLU A 108 34.25 -11.31 3.92
C GLU A 108 34.42 -12.55 4.81
N TYR A 109 33.32 -13.09 5.34
CA TYR A 109 33.37 -14.14 6.37
C TYR A 109 32.79 -15.48 5.89
N TRP A 110 31.89 -15.47 4.90
CA TRP A 110 31.12 -16.67 4.51
C TRP A 110 31.05 -16.83 2.98
N LYS A 111 31.16 -18.07 2.51
CA LYS A 111 30.85 -18.42 1.11
C LYS A 111 29.34 -18.46 0.91
N MET A 112 28.82 -17.54 0.13
CA MET A 112 27.40 -17.47 -0.17
C MET A 112 27.02 -18.43 -1.30
N GLN A 113 25.93 -19.18 -1.10
CA GLN A 113 25.30 -20.03 -2.12
C GLN A 113 23.82 -19.67 -2.20
N VAL A 114 23.33 -19.35 -3.39
CA VAL A 114 21.95 -18.93 -3.62
C VAL A 114 21.19 -20.04 -4.33
N THR A 115 20.03 -20.41 -3.79
CA THR A 115 19.17 -21.42 -4.42
C THR A 115 18.26 -20.82 -5.47
N ILE A 116 17.99 -21.58 -6.54
CA ILE A 116 17.01 -21.24 -7.58
C ILE A 116 15.65 -20.92 -6.94
N GLY A 117 15.19 -21.76 -6.02
CA GLY A 117 13.91 -21.57 -5.34
C GLY A 117 13.80 -20.24 -4.62
N PHE A 118 14.83 -19.83 -3.89
CA PHE A 118 14.85 -18.56 -3.17
C PHE A 118 14.93 -17.36 -4.14
N TYR A 119 15.87 -17.38 -5.07
CA TYR A 119 16.12 -16.30 -6.02
C TYR A 119 14.87 -15.97 -6.85
N PHE A 120 14.31 -16.94 -7.56
CA PHE A 120 13.14 -16.69 -8.40
C PHE A 120 11.89 -16.38 -7.58
N SER A 121 11.73 -16.95 -6.38
CA SER A 121 10.62 -16.58 -5.49
C SER A 121 10.72 -15.13 -5.03
N PHE A 122 11.92 -14.66 -4.68
CA PHE A 122 12.18 -13.29 -4.31
C PHE A 122 11.86 -12.35 -5.48
N ILE A 123 12.37 -12.62 -6.68
CA ILE A 123 12.14 -11.78 -7.85
C ILE A 123 10.66 -11.75 -8.25
N VAL A 124 9.99 -12.90 -8.32
CA VAL A 124 8.58 -12.96 -8.68
C VAL A 124 7.73 -12.15 -7.69
N LYS A 125 7.96 -12.29 -6.39
CA LYS A 125 7.25 -11.50 -5.37
C LYS A 125 7.50 -9.99 -5.55
N MET A 126 8.76 -9.60 -5.75
CA MET A 126 9.18 -8.21 -5.94
C MET A 126 8.53 -7.58 -7.16
N ILE A 127 8.63 -8.22 -8.33
CA ILE A 127 8.06 -7.70 -9.59
C ILE A 127 6.56 -7.58 -9.47
N LEU A 128 5.87 -8.59 -8.94
CA LEU A 128 4.42 -8.55 -8.77
C LEU A 128 4.02 -7.43 -7.81
N ALA A 129 4.66 -7.34 -6.64
CA ALA A 129 4.30 -6.33 -5.66
C ALA A 129 4.52 -4.92 -6.16
N PHE A 130 5.60 -4.65 -6.89
CA PHE A 130 5.81 -3.34 -7.51
C PHE A 130 4.83 -3.09 -8.65
N ALA A 131 4.57 -4.05 -9.53
CA ALA A 131 3.58 -3.89 -10.60
C ALA A 131 2.18 -3.55 -10.04
N PHE A 132 1.77 -4.20 -8.96
CA PHE A 132 0.55 -3.85 -8.23
C PHE A 132 0.65 -2.51 -7.48
N ALA A 133 1.79 -2.18 -6.89
CA ALA A 133 1.98 -0.88 -6.24
C ALA A 133 1.86 0.27 -7.24
N PHE A 134 2.31 0.09 -8.49
CA PHE A 134 2.12 1.05 -9.58
C PHE A 134 0.65 1.23 -10.02
N GLN A 135 -0.27 0.37 -9.57
CA GLN A 135 -1.71 0.62 -9.71
C GLN A 135 -2.25 1.57 -8.64
N THR A 136 -1.52 1.82 -7.54
CA THR A 136 -2.00 2.68 -6.46
C THR A 136 -2.32 4.12 -6.91
N PRO A 137 -1.50 4.81 -7.74
CA PRO A 137 -1.86 6.15 -8.23
C PRO A 137 -3.14 6.13 -9.06
N LEU A 138 -3.29 5.10 -9.90
CA LEU A 138 -4.44 4.91 -10.76
C LEU A 138 -5.73 4.72 -9.93
N ILE A 139 -5.67 3.87 -8.92
CA ILE A 139 -6.80 3.61 -8.00
C ILE A 139 -7.14 4.87 -7.20
N MET A 140 -6.14 5.63 -6.73
CA MET A 140 -6.36 6.89 -6.01
C MET A 140 -7.10 7.92 -6.87
N VAL A 141 -6.73 8.06 -8.15
CA VAL A 141 -7.41 8.97 -9.09
C VAL A 141 -8.86 8.53 -9.31
N LEU A 142 -9.11 7.22 -9.51
CA LEU A 142 -10.46 6.69 -9.64
C LEU A 142 -11.32 6.99 -8.42
N LEU A 143 -10.82 6.70 -7.23
CA LEU A 143 -11.57 6.88 -5.99
C LEU A 143 -11.84 8.36 -5.69
N THR A 144 -10.93 9.24 -6.11
CA THR A 144 -11.12 10.70 -5.99
C THR A 144 -12.20 11.17 -6.95
N LYS A 145 -12.17 10.72 -8.21
CA LYS A 145 -13.17 11.08 -9.22
C LYS A 145 -14.56 10.51 -8.92
N ALA A 146 -14.63 9.31 -8.36
CA ALA A 146 -15.86 8.71 -7.87
C ALA A 146 -16.43 9.42 -6.61
N GLY A 147 -15.66 10.34 -5.99
CA GLY A 147 -16.04 11.01 -4.74
C GLY A 147 -15.97 10.13 -3.49
N ALA A 148 -15.41 8.91 -3.60
CA ALA A 148 -15.26 7.97 -2.47
C ALA A 148 -14.16 8.42 -1.50
N ILE A 149 -13.07 9.00 -2.04
CA ILE A 149 -11.95 9.53 -1.26
C ILE A 149 -11.68 10.98 -1.69
N ASN A 150 -11.07 11.76 -0.80
CA ASN A 150 -10.69 13.15 -1.04
C ASN A 150 -9.19 13.34 -0.78
N THR A 151 -8.54 14.25 -1.49
CA THR A 151 -7.08 14.48 -1.37
C THR A 151 -6.67 14.97 0.02
N ILE A 152 -7.57 15.66 0.73
CA ILE A 152 -7.38 16.11 2.12
C ILE A 152 -7.28 14.90 3.04
N LYS A 153 -8.18 13.92 2.86
CA LYS A 153 -8.14 12.67 3.64
C LYS A 153 -6.84 11.92 3.33
N MET A 154 -6.46 11.78 2.05
CA MET A 154 -5.19 11.14 1.69
C MET A 154 -3.99 11.81 2.39
N ARG A 155 -3.90 13.15 2.36
CA ARG A 155 -2.85 13.86 3.10
C ARG A 155 -2.87 13.61 4.61
N MET A 156 -4.04 13.53 5.23
CA MET A 156 -4.17 13.20 6.66
C MET A 156 -3.68 11.78 6.97
N TYR A 157 -3.85 10.83 6.04
CA TYR A 157 -3.46 9.44 6.20
C TYR A 157 -2.01 9.13 5.75
N ARG A 158 -1.18 10.13 5.42
CA ARG A 158 0.23 9.92 5.01
C ARG A 158 1.05 9.05 5.97
N LYS A 159 0.85 9.21 7.28
CA LYS A 159 1.55 8.39 8.30
C LYS A 159 1.20 6.91 8.19
N TRP A 160 -0.06 6.60 7.83
CA TRP A 160 -0.52 5.23 7.62
C TRP A 160 -0.05 4.67 6.29
N ALA A 161 0.03 5.50 5.24
CA ALA A 161 0.61 5.10 3.97
C ALA A 161 2.11 4.80 4.10
N PHE A 162 2.84 5.62 4.86
CA PHE A 162 4.23 5.36 5.21
C PHE A 162 4.37 4.02 5.94
N LEU A 163 3.59 3.80 7.01
CA LEU A 163 3.61 2.53 7.74
C LEU A 163 3.27 1.35 6.83
N GLY A 164 2.26 1.48 5.95
CA GLY A 164 1.86 0.47 5.00
C GLY A 164 2.94 0.13 3.96
N ALA A 165 3.66 1.14 3.46
CA ALA A 165 4.77 0.94 2.52
C ALA A 165 5.92 0.14 3.15
N PHE A 166 6.28 0.46 4.39
CA PHE A 166 7.33 -0.27 5.12
C PHE A 166 6.88 -1.66 5.59
N ALA A 167 5.60 -1.81 5.95
CA ALA A 167 5.02 -3.11 6.26
C ALA A 167 5.01 -4.02 5.02
N LEU A 168 4.58 -3.50 3.87
CA LEU A 168 4.64 -4.24 2.61
C LEU A 168 6.08 -4.62 2.27
N SER A 169 7.03 -3.70 2.42
CA SER A 169 8.45 -3.97 2.20
C SER A 169 8.96 -5.11 3.08
N SER A 170 8.60 -5.14 4.38
CA SER A 170 9.01 -6.22 5.28
C SER A 170 8.48 -7.62 4.92
N VAL A 171 7.38 -7.69 4.17
CA VAL A 171 6.84 -8.97 3.68
C VAL A 171 7.53 -9.42 2.40
N LEU A 172 8.01 -8.46 1.61
CA LEU A 172 8.66 -8.70 0.32
C LEU A 172 10.14 -9.04 0.49
N THR A 173 10.84 -8.33 1.38
CA THR A 173 12.22 -8.62 1.73
C THR A 173 12.27 -9.64 2.86
N PRO A 174 13.37 -10.39 2.97
CA PRO A 174 13.78 -10.95 4.26
C PRO A 174 13.79 -9.86 5.35
N PRO A 175 13.84 -10.23 6.65
CA PRO A 175 13.92 -9.26 7.75
C PRO A 175 15.30 -8.58 7.80
N ASP A 176 15.60 -7.76 6.79
CA ASP A 176 16.77 -6.89 6.66
C ASP A 176 16.31 -5.43 6.55
N ILE A 177 16.81 -4.60 7.45
CA ILE A 177 16.39 -3.19 7.60
C ILE A 177 16.81 -2.37 6.38
N ILE A 178 17.98 -2.65 5.79
CA ILE A 178 18.52 -1.80 4.73
C ILE A 178 17.73 -1.99 3.45
N THR A 179 17.52 -3.23 3.00
CA THR A 179 16.65 -3.53 1.86
C THR A 179 15.22 -3.12 2.13
N GLN A 180 14.69 -3.30 3.34
CA GLN A 180 13.34 -2.85 3.67
C GLN A 180 13.17 -1.33 3.49
N VAL A 181 14.12 -0.53 3.96
CA VAL A 181 14.10 0.94 3.79
C VAL A 181 14.26 1.32 2.32
N LEU A 182 15.22 0.69 1.63
CA LEU A 182 15.50 0.90 0.22
C LEU A 182 14.27 0.67 -0.67
N LEU A 183 13.44 -0.32 -0.34
CA LEU A 183 12.19 -0.63 -1.05
C LEU A 183 11.00 0.21 -0.57
N GLY A 184 10.95 0.52 0.72
CA GLY A 184 9.86 1.30 1.31
C GLY A 184 9.77 2.71 0.75
N PHE A 185 10.91 3.34 0.46
CA PHE A 185 10.95 4.68 -0.13
C PHE A 185 10.27 4.76 -1.50
N PRO A 186 10.63 3.94 -2.51
CA PRO A 186 9.91 3.87 -3.78
C PRO A 186 8.39 3.68 -3.62
N LEU A 187 7.96 2.77 -2.74
CA LEU A 187 6.53 2.51 -2.51
C LEU A 187 5.81 3.73 -1.90
N TYR A 188 6.43 4.39 -0.94
CA TYR A 188 5.89 5.63 -0.35
C TYR A 188 5.88 6.78 -1.37
N PHE A 189 6.91 6.88 -2.22
CA PHE A 189 6.97 7.86 -3.29
C PHE A 189 5.81 7.67 -4.29
N LEU A 190 5.49 6.42 -4.64
CA LEU A 190 4.32 6.11 -5.47
C LEU A 190 3.00 6.59 -4.86
N TYR A 191 2.83 6.42 -3.55
CA TYR A 191 1.67 6.94 -2.85
C TYR A 191 1.58 8.46 -2.96
N GLU A 192 2.68 9.17 -2.69
CA GLU A 192 2.71 10.63 -2.75
C GLU A 192 2.48 11.15 -4.19
N PHE A 193 3.06 10.48 -5.18
CA PHE A 193 2.77 10.73 -6.60
C PHE A 193 1.28 10.56 -6.90
N GLY A 194 0.67 9.49 -6.40
CA GLY A 194 -0.78 9.26 -6.50
C GLY A 194 -1.62 10.40 -5.89
N VAL A 195 -1.25 10.89 -4.71
CA VAL A 195 -1.93 12.02 -4.07
C VAL A 195 -1.84 13.30 -4.91
N ILE A 196 -0.67 13.56 -5.52
CA ILE A 196 -0.44 14.72 -6.39
C ILE A 196 -1.31 14.64 -7.65
N VAL A 197 -1.30 13.49 -8.33
CA VAL A 197 -2.12 13.28 -9.54
C VAL A 197 -3.61 13.37 -9.20
N SER A 198 -4.05 12.74 -8.11
CA SER A 198 -5.44 12.85 -7.64
C SER A 198 -5.86 14.29 -7.36
N ALA A 199 -4.97 15.14 -6.85
CA ALA A 199 -5.26 16.55 -6.59
C ALA A 199 -5.52 17.35 -7.88
N PHE A 200 -4.93 16.96 -9.00
CA PHE A 200 -5.18 17.59 -10.29
C PHE A 200 -6.56 17.21 -10.87
N PHE A 201 -7.05 16.01 -10.56
CA PHE A 201 -8.34 15.49 -11.06
C PHE A 201 -9.52 15.66 -10.08
N GLU A 202 -9.31 16.29 -8.92
CA GLU A 202 -10.34 16.47 -7.89
C GLU A 202 -11.29 17.65 -8.23
N ASP A 203 -12.60 17.40 -8.18
CA ASP A 203 -13.61 18.45 -8.39
C ASP A 203 -13.58 19.48 -7.23
N PRO A 204 -13.42 20.79 -7.49
CA PRO A 204 -13.32 21.81 -6.44
C PRO A 204 -14.55 21.87 -5.50
N LYS A 205 -15.74 21.62 -6.06
CA LYS A 205 -17.00 21.62 -5.30
C LYS A 205 -17.07 20.47 -4.29
N GLN A 206 -16.63 19.28 -4.69
CA GLN A 206 -16.58 18.12 -3.78
C GLN A 206 -15.58 18.35 -2.65
N ARG A 207 -14.47 19.04 -2.93
CA ARG A 207 -13.48 19.40 -1.91
C ARG A 207 -14.04 20.35 -0.85
N GLU A 208 -14.80 21.37 -1.25
CA GLU A 208 -15.44 22.29 -0.31
C GLU A 208 -16.47 21.59 0.60
N GLU A 209 -17.30 20.71 0.04
CA GLU A 209 -18.27 19.93 0.82
C GLU A 209 -17.58 19.04 1.87
N VAL A 210 -16.48 18.40 1.50
CA VAL A 210 -15.71 17.55 2.42
C VAL A 210 -15.06 18.39 3.52
N ILE A 211 -14.52 19.58 3.21
CA ILE A 211 -13.98 20.50 4.22
C ILE A 211 -15.07 20.90 5.22
N ARG A 212 -16.26 21.27 4.73
CA ARG A 212 -17.41 21.60 5.58
C ARG A 212 -17.80 20.43 6.48
N ARG A 213 -17.91 19.20 5.94
CA ARG A 213 -18.20 18.01 6.75
C ARG A 213 -17.15 17.76 7.84
N ILE A 214 -15.86 17.92 7.52
CA ILE A 214 -14.77 17.76 8.49
C ILE A 214 -14.84 18.83 9.59
N GLN A 215 -15.19 20.08 9.25
CA GLN A 215 -15.36 21.16 10.22
C GLN A 215 -16.54 20.88 11.15
N LEU A 216 -17.69 20.51 10.61
CA LEU A 216 -18.88 20.14 11.37
C LEU A 216 -18.60 18.97 12.32
N GLU A 217 -17.89 17.93 11.87
CA GLU A 217 -17.48 16.81 12.74
C GLU A 217 -16.56 17.26 13.88
N ARG A 218 -15.63 18.18 13.61
CA ARG A 218 -14.72 18.73 14.63
C ARG A 218 -15.48 19.57 15.66
N GLU A 219 -16.42 20.39 15.22
CA GLU A 219 -17.28 21.20 16.09
C GLU A 219 -18.18 20.32 16.96
N MET A 220 -18.83 19.32 16.36
CA MET A 220 -19.63 18.32 17.08
C MET A 220 -18.80 17.56 18.12
N LYS A 221 -17.56 17.18 17.81
CA LYS A 221 -16.64 16.55 18.78
C LYS A 221 -16.27 17.49 19.91
N LYS A 222 -16.01 18.78 19.64
CA LYS A 222 -15.74 19.79 20.67
C LYS A 222 -16.95 20.01 21.57
N ALA A 223 -18.13 20.22 20.98
CA ALA A 223 -19.39 20.39 21.71
C ALA A 223 -19.72 19.17 22.59
N LYS A 224 -19.52 17.95 22.07
CA LYS A 224 -19.66 16.71 22.88
C LYS A 224 -18.67 16.68 24.04
N LYS A 225 -17.41 17.09 23.83
CA LYS A 225 -16.37 17.10 24.87
C LYS A 225 -16.65 18.14 25.95
N GLU A 226 -17.18 19.31 25.57
CA GLU A 226 -17.61 20.37 26.50
C GLU A 226 -18.90 20.01 27.26
N ALA A 227 -19.86 19.38 26.58
CA ALA A 227 -21.05 18.85 27.25
C ALA A 227 -20.67 17.75 28.25
N ALA A 228 -19.77 16.83 27.88
CA ALA A 228 -19.26 15.80 28.78
C ALA A 228 -18.50 16.40 29.98
N SER A 229 -17.70 17.44 29.77
CA SER A 229 -16.99 18.12 30.87
C SER A 229 -17.95 18.88 31.79
N LYS A 230 -18.98 19.56 31.26
CA LYS A 230 -20.05 20.21 32.03
C LYS A 230 -20.88 19.21 32.83
N VAL A 231 -21.27 18.08 32.23
CA VAL A 231 -21.99 17.01 32.94
C VAL A 231 -21.13 16.43 34.07
N THR A 232 -19.82 16.26 33.83
CA THR A 232 -18.88 15.77 34.84
C THR A 232 -18.69 16.77 36.00
N SER A 233 -18.61 18.07 35.71
CA SER A 233 -18.48 19.11 36.72
C SER A 233 -19.77 19.30 37.54
N ILE A 234 -20.94 19.19 36.90
CA ILE A 234 -22.25 19.19 37.56
C ILE A 234 -22.39 17.94 38.46
N LYS A 235 -22.03 16.74 37.99
CA LYS A 235 -22.00 15.52 38.84
C LYS A 235 -21.09 15.70 40.05
N LYS A 236 -19.91 16.31 39.89
CA LYS A 236 -19.01 16.63 41.01
C LYS A 236 -19.63 17.64 41.99
N LYS A 237 -20.31 18.69 41.51
CA LYS A 237 -21.02 19.66 42.35
C LYS A 237 -22.20 19.02 43.11
N ILE A 238 -23.00 18.18 42.45
CA ILE A 238 -24.11 17.44 43.08
C ILE A 238 -23.57 16.46 44.14
N LYS A 239 -22.47 15.76 43.85
CA LYS A 239 -21.82 14.84 44.82
C LYS A 239 -21.22 15.58 46.02
N LYS A 240 -20.71 16.82 45.84
CA LYS A 240 -20.28 17.69 46.94
C LYS A 240 -21.47 18.20 47.76
N SER A 241 -22.51 18.73 47.11
CA SER A 241 -23.71 19.25 47.78
C SER A 241 -24.51 18.18 48.53
N GLY A 242 -24.55 16.94 48.01
CA GLY A 242 -25.13 15.79 48.69
C GLY A 242 -24.31 15.28 49.88
N LYS A 243 -23.00 15.57 49.95
CA LYS A 243 -22.15 15.31 51.12
C LYS A 243 -22.40 16.36 52.21
N THR A 244 -22.38 17.65 51.85
CA THR A 244 -22.63 18.76 52.79
C THR A 244 -24.00 18.66 53.47
N LYS A 245 -25.07 18.29 52.74
CA LYS A 245 -26.40 18.06 53.34
C LYS A 245 -26.48 16.82 54.25
N LYS A 246 -25.57 15.85 54.09
CA LYS A 246 -25.49 14.65 54.96
C LYS A 246 -24.73 14.98 56.24
N ASP A 247 -23.69 15.80 56.12
CA ASP A 247 -22.87 16.29 57.23
C ASP A 247 -23.67 17.28 58.11
N ASP A 248 -24.44 18.21 57.53
CA ASP A 248 -25.35 19.12 58.27
C ASP A 248 -26.47 18.38 59.01
N LYS A 249 -27.02 17.30 58.43
CA LYS A 249 -28.03 16.45 59.10
C LYS A 249 -27.46 15.57 60.21
N ALA A 250 -26.16 15.28 60.18
CA ALA A 250 -25.48 14.56 61.25
C ALA A 250 -25.19 15.47 62.45
N GLN A 251 -24.76 16.72 62.21
CA GLN A 251 -24.53 17.70 63.28
C GLN A 251 -25.82 18.14 64.00
N LYS A 252 -26.96 18.23 63.29
CA LYS A 252 -28.26 18.60 63.89
C LYS A 252 -28.94 17.51 64.71
N LYS A 253 -28.37 16.30 64.77
CA LYS A 253 -28.83 15.17 65.61
C LYS A 253 -27.95 14.95 66.85
N SER A 254 -26.94 15.78 67.06
CA SER A 254 -25.93 15.63 68.12
C SER A 254 -25.87 16.82 69.09
N GLY A 255 -26.82 17.75 69.02
CA GLY A 255 -27.08 18.79 70.01
C GLY A 255 -28.55 18.77 70.39
#